data_AF-A0A967IGX7-F1
#
_entry.id   AF-A0A967IGX7-F1
#
_cell.length_a   1.000
_cell.length_b   1.000
_cell.length_c   1.000
_cell.angle_alpha   90.00
_cell.angle_beta   90.00
_cell.angle_gamma   90.00
#
_symmetry.space_group_name_H-M   'P 1'
#
loop_
_entity.id
_entity.type
_entity.pdbx_description
1 polymer ?
#
loop_
_entity_poly.entity_id
_entity_poly.type
_entity_poly.pdbx_seq_one_letter_code
_entity_poly.pdbx_strand_id
1 'polypeptide(L)'
;MRRIRGNRMAMIFQEPMTALNPVLKIGEQIVEVLQLHKGLAKKAALEEAAGLLEKVGISESRQRLRNYPHQLSGGLRQRVVIAMALA
;
A
#
# COMPACT_ATOMS: atom_id res chain seq x y z
N MET A 1 7.26 -4.34 21.17
CA MET A 1 7.03 -5.11 19.92
C MET A 1 6.91 -4.26 18.64
N ARG A 2 6.35 -3.05 18.67
CA ARG A 2 6.20 -2.16 17.49
C ARG A 2 7.50 -1.81 16.74
N ARG A 3 8.67 -1.85 17.41
CA ARG A 3 9.98 -1.57 16.79
C ARG A 3 10.46 -2.64 15.79
N ILE A 4 9.92 -3.86 15.85
CA ILE A 4 10.35 -4.99 15.01
C ILE A 4 9.34 -5.25 13.88
N ARG A 5 8.04 -5.20 14.19
CA ARG A 5 6.95 -5.29 13.21
C ARG A 5 6.76 -3.93 12.53
N GLY A 6 7.20 -3.82 11.29
CA GLY A 6 7.12 -2.57 10.50
C GLY A 6 8.39 -2.26 9.71
N ASN A 7 9.58 -2.62 10.21
CA ASN A 7 10.84 -2.40 9.48
C ASN A 7 11.54 -3.69 9.04
N ARG A 8 11.23 -4.85 9.65
CA ARG A 8 11.93 -6.12 9.35
C ARG A 8 10.99 -7.28 9.02
N MET A 9 9.74 -7.22 9.47
CA MET A 9 8.73 -8.25 9.21
C MET A 9 7.36 -7.60 9.07
N ALA A 10 6.68 -7.92 7.97
CA ALA A 10 5.29 -7.58 7.72
C ALA A 10 4.45 -8.87 7.70
N MET A 11 3.22 -8.80 8.21
CA MET A 11 2.30 -9.93 8.31
C MET A 11 1.21 -9.77 7.24
N ILE A 12 1.02 -10.80 6.42
CA ILE A 12 -0.06 -10.87 5.43
C ILE A 12 -1.05 -11.94 5.93
N PHE A 13 -2.27 -11.55 6.26
CA PHE A 13 -3.33 -12.48 6.65
C PHE A 13 -3.89 -13.22 5.42
N GLN A 14 -4.35 -14.46 5.60
CA GLN A 14 -4.88 -15.30 4.50
C GLN A 14 -6.17 -14.74 3.88
N GLU A 15 -6.84 -13.77 4.52
CA GLU A 15 -7.92 -12.96 3.95
C GLU A 15 -7.42 -11.53 3.63
N PRO A 16 -6.70 -11.31 2.51
CA PRO A 16 -6.14 -9.99 2.19
C PRO A 16 -7.21 -8.93 1.91
N MET A 17 -8.48 -9.33 1.82
CA MET A 17 -9.62 -8.49 1.45
C MET A 17 -10.07 -7.55 2.57
N THR A 18 -9.74 -7.85 3.83
CA THR A 18 -9.99 -6.98 4.99
C THR A 18 -8.85 -5.99 5.26
N ALA A 19 -7.69 -6.15 4.61
CA ALA A 19 -6.54 -5.30 4.83
C ALA A 19 -6.66 -3.90 4.19
N LEU A 20 -7.56 -3.74 3.21
CA LEU A 20 -7.84 -2.46 2.57
C LEU A 20 -9.17 -1.90 3.05
N ASN A 21 -9.16 -0.64 3.48
CA ASN A 21 -10.36 0.11 3.76
C ASN A 21 -11.10 0.42 2.43
N PRO A 22 -12.34 -0.05 2.25
CA PRO A 22 -13.06 0.06 0.97
C PRO A 22 -13.47 1.49 0.60
N VAL A 23 -13.51 2.41 1.57
CA VAL A 23 -13.91 3.81 1.35
C VAL A 23 -12.73 4.76 1.16
N LEU A 24 -11.49 4.27 1.28
CA LEU A 24 -10.28 5.05 1.06
C LEU A 24 -9.63 4.68 -0.27
N LYS A 25 -8.95 5.63 -0.91
CA LYS A 25 -8.18 5.34 -2.12
C LYS A 25 -6.93 4.53 -1.76
N ILE A 26 -6.42 3.77 -2.73
CA ILE A 26 -5.20 2.97 -2.56
C ILE A 26 -4.02 3.85 -2.14
N GLY A 27 -3.85 5.01 -2.78
CA GLY A 27 -2.75 5.91 -2.46
C GLY A 27 -2.85 6.50 -1.06
N GLU A 28 -4.05 6.77 -0.55
CA GLU A 28 -4.23 7.32 0.80
C GLU A 28 -3.76 6.32 1.87
N GLN A 29 -4.11 5.05 1.68
CA GLN A 29 -3.74 3.98 2.61
C GLN A 29 -2.23 3.68 2.59
N ILE A 30 -1.59 3.66 1.40
CA ILE A 30 -0.14 3.46 1.30
C ILE A 30 0.61 4.68 1.86
N VAL A 31 0.14 5.90 1.54
CA VAL A 31 0.74 7.14 2.07
C VAL A 31 0.66 7.15 3.58
N GLU A 32 -0.48 6.81 4.19
CA GLU A 32 -0.62 6.75 5.65
C GLU A 32 0.43 5.81 6.27
N VAL A 33 0.62 4.60 5.73
CA VAL A 33 1.64 3.67 6.19
C VAL A 33 3.05 4.28 6.07
N LEU A 34 3.38 4.88 4.92
CA LEU A 34 4.68 5.51 4.69
C LEU A 34 4.93 6.70 5.63
N GLN A 35 3.92 7.50 5.93
CA GLN A 35 4.03 8.61 6.86
C GLN A 35 4.24 8.10 8.30
N LEU A 36 3.49 7.07 8.72
CA LEU A 36 3.58 6.49 10.05
C LEU A 36 4.90 5.75 10.31
N HIS A 37 5.40 5.01 9.32
CA HIS A 37 6.58 4.13 9.49
C HIS A 37 7.90 4.78 9.04
N LYS A 38 7.88 5.65 8.03
CA LYS A 38 9.09 6.28 7.45
C LYS A 38 9.14 7.80 7.63
N GLY A 39 8.09 8.43 8.16
CA GLY A 39 8.08 9.89 8.40
C GLY A 39 8.12 10.73 7.12
N LEU A 40 7.75 10.16 5.97
CA LEU A 40 7.81 10.86 4.70
C LEU A 40 6.79 12.01 4.64
N ALA A 41 7.18 13.14 4.03
CA ALA A 41 6.24 14.20 3.69
C ALA A 41 5.25 13.70 2.62
N LYS A 42 4.01 14.20 2.62
CA LYS A 42 2.92 13.70 1.74
C LYS A 42 3.32 13.57 0.26
N LYS A 43 4.04 14.55 -0.29
CA LYS A 43 4.52 14.51 -1.69
C LYS A 43 5.51 13.37 -1.92
N ALA A 44 6.49 13.21 -1.02
CA ALA A 44 7.47 12.12 -1.12
C ALA A 44 6.82 10.75 -0.90
N ALA A 45 5.85 10.65 0.01
CA ALA A 45 5.09 9.43 0.25
C ALA A 45 4.25 9.02 -0.97
N LEU A 46 3.67 9.97 -1.71
CA LEU A 46 2.95 9.67 -2.96
C LEU A 46 3.87 9.11 -4.06
N GLU A 47 5.08 9.67 -4.19
CA GLU A 47 6.08 9.17 -5.13
C GLU A 47 6.58 7.77 -4.74
N GLU A 48 6.89 7.55 -3.47
CA GLU A 48 7.29 6.22 -2.97
C GLU A 48 6.13 5.22 -3.11
N ALA A 49 4.89 5.63 -2.87
CA ALA A 49 3.71 4.77 -3.06
C ALA A 49 3.57 4.31 -4.52
N ALA A 50 3.78 5.20 -5.49
CA ALA A 50 3.80 4.83 -6.91
C ALA A 50 4.93 3.82 -7.20
N GLY A 51 6.13 4.07 -6.67
CA GLY A 51 7.27 3.15 -6.82
C GLY A 51 7.03 1.78 -6.18
N LEU A 52 6.35 1.72 -5.03
CA LEU A 52 5.97 0.45 -4.39
C LEU A 52 4.98 -0.34 -5.24
N LEU A 53 3.99 0.32 -5.85
CA LEU A 53 3.07 -0.33 -6.78
C LEU A 53 3.81 -0.89 -8.01
N GLU A 54 4.78 -0.17 -8.55
CA GLU A 54 5.62 -0.64 -9.66
C GLU A 54 6.46 -1.85 -9.27
N LYS A 55 7.08 -1.83 -8.08
CA LYS A 55 7.90 -2.95 -7.55
C LYS A 55 7.09 -4.25 -7.43
N VAL A 56 5.80 -4.17 -7.14
CA VAL A 56 4.90 -5.34 -7.09
C VAL A 56 4.22 -5.65 -8.43
N GLY A 57 4.65 -5.01 -9.52
CA GLY A 57 4.17 -5.27 -10.88
C GLY A 57 2.79 -4.69 -11.19
N ILE A 58 2.36 -3.62 -10.52
CA ILE A 58 1.13 -2.90 -10.86
C ILE A 58 1.48 -1.79 -11.86
N SER A 59 1.03 -1.96 -13.11
CA SER A 59 1.13 -0.94 -14.16
C SER A 59 0.21 0.26 -13.87
N GLU A 60 0.48 1.39 -14.52
CA GLU A 60 -0.27 2.64 -14.34
C GLU A 60 -0.32 3.08 -12.87
N SER A 61 0.75 2.81 -12.12
CA SER A 61 0.90 3.01 -10.66
C SER A 61 0.25 4.30 -10.16
N ARG A 62 0.59 5.44 -10.75
CA ARG A 62 0.05 6.77 -10.42
C ARG A 62 -1.46 6.88 -10.60
N GLN A 63 -2.00 6.26 -11.65
CA GLN A 63 -3.44 6.19 -11.84
C GLN A 63 -4.08 5.29 -10.80
N ARG A 64 -3.50 4.11 -10.54
CA ARG A 64 -4.00 3.13 -9.57
C ARG A 64 -4.02 3.65 -8.13
N LEU A 65 -3.14 4.58 -7.76
CA LEU A 65 -3.20 5.28 -6.47
C LEU A 65 -4.53 6.02 -6.26
N ARG A 66 -5.20 6.46 -7.32
CA ARG A 66 -6.48 7.17 -7.25
C ARG A 66 -7.70 6.24 -7.20
N ASN A 67 -7.49 4.95 -7.43
CA ASN A 67 -8.56 3.96 -7.41
C ASN A 67 -8.95 3.61 -5.97
N TYR A 68 -10.20 3.18 -5.80
CA TYR A 68 -10.68 2.50 -4.62
C TYR A 68 -10.44 0.98 -4.73
N PRO A 69 -10.42 0.24 -3.61
CA PRO A 69 -10.21 -1.22 -3.63
C PRO A 69 -11.19 -1.99 -4.53
N HIS A 70 -12.46 -1.59 -4.58
CA HIS A 70 -13.48 -2.24 -5.40
C HIS A 70 -13.27 -2.05 -6.92
N GLN A 71 -12.39 -1.11 -7.33
CA GLN A 71 -12.04 -0.87 -8.73
C GLN A 71 -10.81 -1.70 -9.17
N LEU A 72 -10.28 -2.55 -8.30
CA LEU A 72 -9.14 -3.42 -8.58
C LEU A 72 -9.58 -4.89 -8.60
N SER A 73 -8.98 -5.67 -9.49
CA SER A 73 -9.14 -7.13 -9.47
C SER A 73 -8.63 -7.71 -8.13
N GLY A 74 -9.05 -8.93 -7.78
CA GLY A 74 -8.56 -9.60 -6.56
C GLY A 74 -7.03 -9.70 -6.50
N GLY A 75 -6.40 -10.09 -7.61
CA GLY A 75 -4.93 -10.16 -7.71
C GLY A 75 -4.24 -8.82 -7.57
N LEU A 76 -4.82 -7.74 -8.10
CA LEU A 76 -4.30 -6.38 -7.90
C LEU A 76 -4.42 -5.94 -6.44
N ARG A 77 -5.54 -6.22 -5.77
CA ARG A 77 -5.70 -5.94 -4.34
C ARG A 77 -4.66 -6.67 -3.50
N GLN A 78 -4.39 -7.94 -3.77
CA GLN A 78 -3.34 -8.69 -3.08
C GLN A 78 -1.95 -8.06 -3.28
N ARG A 79 -1.63 -7.63 -4.51
CA ARG A 79 -0.38 -6.92 -4.80
C ARG A 79 -0.28 -5.58 -4.06
N VAL A 80 -1.38 -4.84 -3.93
CA VAL A 80 -1.41 -3.62 -3.10
C VAL A 80 -1.10 -3.93 -1.63
N VAL A 81 -1.68 -5.00 -1.07
CA VAL A 81 -1.38 -5.42 0.32
C VAL A 81 0.10 -5.78 0.48
N ILE A 82 0.70 -6.45 -0.52
CA ILE A 82 2.15 -6.70 -0.55
C ILE A 82 2.94 -5.39 -0.62
N ALA A 83 2.51 -4.42 -1.43
CA ALA A 83 3.16 -3.10 -1.52
C ALA A 83 3.12 -2.36 -0.18
N MET A 84 1.99 -2.40 0.54
CA MET A 84 1.86 -1.84 1.90
C MET A 84 2.74 -2.56 2.92
N ALA A 85 2.95 -3.87 2.76
CA ALA A 85 3.84 -4.66 3.60
C ALA A 85 5.34 -4.35 3.38
N LEU A 86 5.69 -3.84 2.19
CA LEU A 86 7.05 -3.38 1.84
C LEU A 86 7.31 -1.90 2.20
N ALA A 87 6.23 -1.17 2.55
CA ALA A 87 6.25 0.26 2.84
C ALA A 87 6.93 0.59 4.17
#